data_AF-A0A2R6QZI6-F1
#
_entry.id   AF-A0A2R6QZI6-F1
#
_cell.length_a   1.000
_cell.length_b   1.000
_cell.length_c   1.000
_cell.angle_alpha   90.00
_cell.angle_beta   90.00
_cell.angle_gamma   90.00
#
_symmetry.space_group_name_H-M   'P 1'
#
loop_
_entity.id
_entity.type
_entity.pdbx_description
1 polymer ?
#
loop_
_entity_poly.entity_id
_entity_poly.type
_entity_poly.pdbx_seq_one_letter_code
_entity_poly.pdbx_strand_id
1 'polypeptide(L)'
;MGTDYVISNDRFKNFFNQLETRKSVLTTITQLHKTLTDHFVSLEQSLSEKSQTLDSQIEAFDEKTKKTLESLENRENAIPERESTAAGRIEEQKEAAIADIEKAEEGGGGERSLSEMLRMYCRRMDSKGLDRFLLGRRKESAVLRAEIAAAAEEAVDAAGMVVEVVEKFVEMKVEGKSGMADRRWAVGMVIQAAVPVVEGGGVVVARSVRERAAVAVEKWKGVMGGGGGEGGGSGVGAGEATMFLQMVVGYGLKERFEEEYLRKLVVEFATRRDMAKLAMALGLGDKMK
;
A
#
# COMPACT_ATOMS: atom_id res chain seq x y z
N MET A 1 -18.18 -96.29 65.64
CA MET A 1 -19.23 -95.33 65.26
C MET A 1 -18.54 -94.18 64.55
N GLY A 2 -18.79 -94.05 63.24
CA GLY A 2 -18.11 -93.09 62.38
C GLY A 2 -18.53 -91.67 62.72
N THR A 3 -17.55 -90.81 62.95
CA THR A 3 -17.76 -89.36 62.99
C THR A 3 -17.75 -88.87 61.55
N ASP A 4 -18.94 -88.64 60.99
CA ASP A 4 -19.11 -88.00 59.70
C ASP A 4 -18.45 -86.62 59.74
N TYR A 5 -17.37 -86.47 58.99
CA TYR A 5 -16.73 -85.19 58.72
C TYR A 5 -17.64 -84.44 57.74
N VAL A 6 -18.53 -83.59 58.26
CA VAL A 6 -19.30 -82.65 57.43
C VAL A 6 -18.32 -81.59 56.92
N ILE A 7 -17.80 -81.81 55.71
CA ILE A 7 -16.99 -80.82 54.99
C ILE A 7 -17.87 -79.59 54.77
N SER A 8 -17.56 -78.48 55.46
CA SER A 8 -18.31 -77.22 55.40
C SER A 8 -18.14 -76.52 54.04
N ASN A 9 -18.93 -76.92 53.06
CA ASN A 9 -18.90 -76.45 51.68
C ASN A 9 -19.13 -74.92 51.58
N ASP A 10 -19.96 -74.35 52.45
CA ASP A 10 -20.25 -72.90 52.48
C ASP A 10 -19.06 -72.05 52.93
N ARG A 11 -18.21 -72.55 53.83
CA ARG A 11 -17.00 -71.83 54.25
C ARG A 11 -15.97 -71.74 53.13
N PHE A 12 -15.84 -72.82 52.36
CA PHE A 12 -14.98 -72.86 51.17
C PHE A 12 -15.53 -71.95 50.07
N LYS A 13 -16.84 -71.97 49.80
CA LYS A 13 -17.48 -71.04 48.84
C LYS A 13 -17.29 -69.58 49.23
N ASN A 14 -17.47 -69.23 50.50
CA ASN A 14 -17.26 -67.86 50.99
C ASN A 14 -15.79 -67.41 50.88
N PHE A 15 -14.83 -68.30 51.17
CA PHE A 15 -13.41 -67.98 50.98
C PHE A 15 -13.07 -67.75 49.50
N PHE A 16 -13.56 -68.60 48.60
CA PHE A 16 -13.39 -68.41 47.16
C PHE A 16 -14.01 -67.10 46.66
N ASN A 17 -15.24 -66.78 47.10
CA ASN A 17 -15.88 -65.50 46.79
C ASN A 17 -15.04 -64.31 47.29
N GLN A 18 -14.49 -64.36 48.51
CA GLN A 18 -13.61 -63.30 49.01
C GLN A 18 -12.30 -63.20 48.21
N LEU A 19 -11.74 -64.33 47.78
CA LEU A 19 -10.54 -64.38 46.95
C LEU A 19 -10.81 -63.75 45.57
N GLU A 20 -11.95 -64.05 44.96
CA GLU A 20 -12.39 -63.44 43.69
C GLU A 20 -12.62 -61.93 43.83
N THR A 21 -13.26 -61.47 44.92
CA THR A 21 -13.44 -60.04 45.16
C THR A 21 -12.10 -59.32 45.39
N ARG A 22 -11.14 -59.94 46.09
CA ARG A 22 -9.79 -59.37 46.23
C ARG A 22 -9.05 -59.33 44.90
N LYS A 23 -9.19 -60.38 44.07
CA LYS A 23 -8.61 -60.44 42.72
C LYS A 23 -9.18 -59.35 41.82
N SER A 24 -10.49 -59.08 41.87
CA SER A 24 -11.12 -58.03 41.08
C SER A 24 -10.64 -56.64 41.49
N VAL A 25 -10.56 -56.35 42.80
CA VAL A 25 -9.99 -55.09 43.32
C VAL A 25 -8.53 -54.91 42.88
N LEU A 26 -7.70 -55.95 43.00
CA LEU A 26 -6.30 -55.89 42.56
C LEU A 26 -6.21 -55.58 41.06
N THR A 27 -7.06 -56.21 40.25
CA THR A 27 -7.13 -55.97 38.80
C THR A 27 -7.51 -54.52 38.49
N THR A 28 -8.49 -53.97 39.20
CA THR A 28 -8.91 -52.56 39.06
C THR A 28 -7.78 -51.59 39.45
N ILE A 29 -7.06 -51.87 40.53
CA ILE A 29 -5.91 -51.05 40.96
C ILE A 29 -4.79 -51.10 39.92
N THR A 30 -4.48 -52.28 39.37
CA THR A 30 -3.49 -52.42 38.31
C THR A 30 -3.90 -51.68 37.04
N GLN A 31 -5.19 -51.74 36.66
CA GLN A 31 -5.72 -51.00 35.52
C GLN A 31 -5.60 -49.48 35.75
N LEU A 32 -5.99 -49.00 36.93
CA LEU A 32 -5.91 -47.57 37.29
C LEU A 32 -4.46 -47.07 37.28
N HIS A 33 -3.55 -47.85 37.87
CA HIS A 33 -2.13 -47.52 37.87
C HIS A 33 -1.58 -47.44 36.45
N LYS A 34 -1.94 -48.40 35.59
CA LYS A 34 -1.56 -48.38 34.17
C LYS A 34 -2.07 -47.12 33.48
N THR A 35 -3.36 -46.80 33.61
CA THR A 35 -3.95 -45.58 33.02
C THR A 35 -3.27 -44.31 33.52
N LEU A 36 -2.95 -44.25 34.82
CA LEU A 36 -2.27 -43.10 35.42
C LEU A 36 -0.85 -42.96 34.85
N THR A 37 -0.09 -44.05 34.76
CA THR A 37 1.25 -44.05 34.15
C THR A 37 1.19 -43.62 32.69
N ASP A 38 0.26 -44.17 31.91
CA ASP A 38 0.08 -43.82 30.49
C ASP A 38 -0.25 -42.33 30.33
N HIS A 39 -1.07 -41.75 31.21
CA HIS A 39 -1.39 -40.32 31.21
C HIS A 39 -0.18 -39.45 31.56
N PHE A 40 0.63 -39.84 32.56
CA PHE A 40 1.86 -39.11 32.89
C PHE A 40 2.86 -39.12 31.75
N VAL A 41 3.04 -40.28 31.09
CA VAL A 41 3.91 -40.39 29.90
C VAL A 41 3.38 -39.49 28.77
N SER A 42 2.07 -39.50 28.51
CA SER A 42 1.47 -38.61 27.50
C SER A 42 1.65 -37.13 27.84
N LEU A 43 1.54 -36.74 29.11
CA LEU A 43 1.69 -35.36 29.55
C LEU A 43 3.15 -34.91 29.48
N GLU A 44 4.09 -35.78 29.86
CA GLU A 44 5.53 -35.54 29.72
C GLU A 44 5.92 -35.35 28.25
N GLN A 45 5.42 -36.22 27.36
CA GLN A 45 5.63 -36.07 25.92
C GLN A 45 5.04 -34.76 25.40
N SER A 46 3.79 -34.43 25.76
CA SER A 46 3.15 -33.19 25.33
C SER A 46 3.88 -31.94 25.84
N LEU A 47 4.39 -31.98 27.07
CA LEU A 47 5.17 -30.89 27.65
C LEU A 47 6.51 -30.74 26.92
N SER A 48 7.18 -31.85 26.61
CA SER A 48 8.43 -31.85 25.85
C SER A 48 8.24 -31.26 24.45
N GLU A 49 7.21 -31.70 23.72
CA GLU A 49 6.87 -31.16 22.39
C GLU A 49 6.57 -29.66 22.43
N LYS A 50 5.81 -29.20 23.44
CA LYS A 50 5.52 -27.77 23.63
C LYS A 50 6.77 -26.97 23.98
N SER A 51 7.67 -27.50 24.81
CA SER A 51 8.95 -26.86 25.13
C SER A 51 9.78 -26.67 23.87
N GLN A 52 10.00 -27.73 23.10
CA GLN A 52 10.76 -27.67 21.84
C GLN A 52 10.13 -26.70 20.84
N THR A 53 8.79 -26.66 20.76
CA THR A 53 8.08 -25.71 19.92
C THR A 53 8.36 -24.27 20.35
N LEU A 54 8.31 -23.97 21.66
CA LEU A 54 8.62 -22.64 22.18
C LEU A 54 10.07 -22.25 21.95
N ASP A 55 11.01 -23.16 22.16
CA ASP A 55 12.44 -22.93 21.90
C ASP A 55 12.67 -22.57 20.42
N SER A 56 12.06 -23.33 19.50
CA SER A 56 12.14 -23.02 18.06
C SER A 56 11.52 -21.68 17.68
N GLN A 57 10.45 -21.26 18.36
CA GLN A 57 9.84 -19.96 18.14
C GLN A 57 10.72 -18.82 18.66
N ILE A 58 11.33 -19.00 19.83
CA ILE A 58 12.27 -18.02 20.41
C ILE A 58 13.44 -17.80 19.44
N GLU A 59 14.07 -18.88 18.97
CA GLU A 59 15.16 -18.79 18.00
C GLU A 59 14.74 -18.06 16.70
N ALA A 60 13.56 -18.38 16.17
CA ALA A 60 13.02 -17.72 14.97
C ALA A 60 12.73 -16.22 15.21
N PHE A 61 12.23 -15.85 16.38
CA PHE A 61 12.02 -14.44 16.74
C PHE A 61 13.33 -13.68 16.93
N ASP A 62 14.34 -14.31 17.52
CA ASP A 62 15.66 -13.71 17.71
C ASP A 62 16.34 -13.47 16.36
N GLU A 63 16.31 -14.45 15.45
CA GLU A 63 16.84 -14.30 14.09
C GLU A 63 16.11 -13.19 13.32
N LYS A 64 14.78 -13.15 13.41
CA LYS A 64 13.96 -12.10 12.78
C LYS A 64 14.30 -10.72 13.36
N THR A 65 14.50 -10.62 14.67
CA THR A 65 14.83 -9.36 15.35
C THR A 65 16.21 -8.89 14.92
N LYS A 66 17.20 -9.78 14.94
CA LYS A 66 18.57 -9.50 14.47
C LYS A 66 18.56 -8.99 13.02
N LYS A 67 17.88 -9.70 12.11
CA LYS A 67 17.77 -9.29 10.71
C LYS A 67 17.07 -7.93 10.55
N THR A 68 16.07 -7.65 11.37
CA THR A 68 15.36 -6.36 11.35
C THR A 68 16.25 -5.23 11.84
N LEU A 69 17.01 -5.45 12.91
CA LEU A 69 17.98 -4.48 13.44
C LEU A 69 19.10 -4.19 12.44
N GLU A 70 19.70 -5.22 11.83
CA GLU A 70 20.70 -5.06 10.77
C GLU A 70 20.13 -4.27 9.58
N SER A 71 18.87 -4.52 9.19
CA SER A 71 18.22 -3.75 8.14
C SER A 71 17.98 -2.29 8.54
N LEU A 72 17.73 -1.99 9.82
CA LEU A 72 17.54 -0.62 10.31
C LEU A 72 18.87 0.13 10.40
N GLU A 73 19.91 -0.51 10.92
CA GLU A 73 21.27 0.03 11.00
C GLU A 73 21.80 0.39 9.61
N ASN A 74 21.65 -0.50 8.63
CA ASN A 74 22.02 -0.21 7.25
C ASN A 74 21.25 0.98 6.67
N ARG A 75 19.97 1.16 7.04
CA ARG A 75 19.18 2.31 6.60
C ARG A 75 19.64 3.60 7.27
N GLU A 76 19.95 3.55 8.56
CA GLU A 76 20.46 4.68 9.33
C GLU A 76 21.81 5.15 8.80
N ASN A 77 22.73 4.22 8.56
CA ASN A 77 24.04 4.50 7.97
C ASN A 77 23.95 5.12 6.56
N ALA A 78 22.87 4.86 5.82
CA ALA A 78 22.62 5.46 4.51
C ALA A 78 21.96 6.86 4.57
N ILE A 79 21.47 7.31 5.74
CA ILE A 79 20.81 8.62 5.87
C ILE A 79 21.77 9.78 5.54
N PRO A 80 23.00 9.85 6.10
CA PRO A 80 23.88 11.00 5.86
C PRO A 80 24.22 11.20 4.38
N GLU A 81 24.49 10.11 3.65
CA GLU A 81 24.77 10.17 2.20
C GLU A 81 23.55 10.65 1.41
N ARG A 82 22.35 10.14 1.75
CA ARG A 82 21.09 10.56 1.12
C ARG A 82 20.77 12.02 1.40
N GLU A 83 20.98 12.48 2.62
CA GLU A 83 20.79 13.89 3.02
C GLU A 83 21.77 14.80 2.28
N SER A 84 23.05 14.43 2.21
CA SER A 84 24.06 15.18 1.46
C SER A 84 23.72 15.27 -0.03
N THR A 85 23.31 14.16 -0.64
CA THR A 85 22.90 14.10 -2.05
C THR A 85 21.66 14.96 -2.30
N ALA A 86 20.66 14.89 -1.41
CA ALA A 86 19.44 15.67 -1.52
C ALA A 86 19.73 17.18 -1.34
N ALA A 87 20.57 17.56 -0.38
CA ALA A 87 20.99 18.94 -0.16
C ALA A 87 21.75 19.50 -1.37
N GLY A 88 22.67 18.71 -1.94
CA GLY A 88 23.39 19.07 -3.17
C GLY A 88 22.44 19.30 -4.35
N ARG A 89 21.47 18.41 -4.55
CA ARG A 89 20.43 18.58 -5.59
C ARG A 89 19.59 19.83 -5.36
N ILE A 90 19.20 20.13 -4.11
CA ILE A 90 18.44 21.34 -3.79
C ILE A 90 19.24 22.59 -4.16
N GLU A 91 20.53 22.64 -3.82
CA GLU A 91 21.37 23.81 -4.14
C GLU A 91 21.57 23.94 -5.66
N GLU A 92 21.84 22.84 -6.38
CA GLU A 92 21.96 22.85 -7.84
C GLU A 92 20.68 23.37 -8.52
N GLN A 93 19.51 22.86 -8.11
CA GLN A 93 18.24 23.33 -8.69
C GLN A 93 17.92 24.77 -8.32
N LYS A 94 18.32 25.21 -7.13
CA LYS A 94 18.18 26.61 -6.69
C LYS A 94 19.07 27.55 -7.52
N GLU A 95 20.34 27.21 -7.72
CA GLU A 95 21.25 27.98 -8.56
C GLU A 95 20.73 28.05 -10.01
N ALA A 96 20.27 26.92 -10.56
CA ALA A 96 19.67 26.88 -11.90
C ALA A 96 18.40 27.74 -12.00
N ALA A 97 17.54 27.72 -10.98
CA ALA A 97 16.34 28.55 -10.93
C ALA A 97 16.67 30.04 -10.84
N ILE A 98 17.70 30.43 -10.07
CA ILE A 98 18.18 31.82 -9.99
C ILE A 98 18.71 32.27 -11.35
N ALA A 99 19.55 31.46 -12.00
CA ALA A 99 20.07 31.77 -13.32
C ALA A 99 18.96 31.95 -14.37
N ASP A 100 17.87 31.18 -14.30
CA ASP A 100 16.72 31.34 -15.20
C ASP A 100 15.95 32.66 -14.95
N ILE A 101 15.90 33.12 -13.69
CA ILE A 101 15.31 34.41 -13.31
C ILE A 101 16.19 35.57 -13.81
N GLU A 102 17.49 35.54 -13.55
CA GLU A 102 18.44 36.56 -13.99
C GLU A 102 18.42 36.71 -15.52
N LYS A 103 18.44 35.59 -16.25
CA LYS A 103 18.29 35.60 -17.72
C LYS A 103 16.96 36.19 -18.20
N ALA A 104 15.90 36.13 -17.39
CA ALA A 104 14.62 36.74 -17.74
C ALA A 104 14.62 38.27 -17.52
N GLU A 105 15.37 38.75 -16.53
CA GLU A 105 15.47 40.17 -16.19
C GLU A 105 16.44 40.94 -17.10
N GLU A 106 17.51 40.30 -17.58
CA GLU A 106 18.52 40.91 -18.46
C GLU A 106 18.05 41.18 -19.90
N GLY A 107 16.77 40.98 -20.22
CA GLY A 107 16.23 41.25 -21.56
C GLY A 107 16.77 40.31 -22.65
N GLY A 108 17.39 39.19 -22.27
CA GLY A 108 17.85 38.11 -23.14
C GLY A 108 16.70 37.29 -23.73
N GLY A 109 15.76 37.96 -24.40
CA GLY A 109 14.56 37.41 -25.04
C GLY A 109 14.86 36.65 -26.34
N GLY A 110 15.79 35.71 -26.30
CA GLY A 110 15.72 34.60 -27.25
C GLY A 110 14.41 33.83 -27.02
N GLU A 111 13.77 33.38 -28.09
CA GLU A 111 12.56 32.56 -27.99
C GLU A 111 12.91 31.27 -27.24
N ARG A 112 12.59 31.21 -25.94
CA ARG A 112 12.83 30.01 -25.12
C ARG A 112 12.04 28.85 -25.70
N SER A 113 12.74 27.76 -25.95
CA SER A 113 12.10 26.53 -26.41
C SER A 113 11.06 26.04 -25.40
N LEU A 114 10.13 25.22 -25.87
CA LEU A 114 9.12 24.60 -25.02
C LEU A 114 9.75 23.78 -23.87
N SER A 115 10.88 23.10 -24.14
CA SER A 115 11.61 22.32 -23.13
C SER A 115 12.19 23.23 -22.04
N GLU A 116 12.85 24.33 -22.41
CA GLU A 116 13.45 25.29 -21.47
C GLU A 116 12.40 25.95 -20.58
N MET A 117 11.23 26.30 -21.14
CA MET A 117 10.13 26.87 -20.35
C MET A 117 9.58 25.87 -19.33
N LEU A 118 9.38 24.61 -19.72
CA LEU A 118 8.91 23.57 -18.80
C LEU A 118 9.91 23.30 -17.68
N ARG A 119 11.20 23.18 -18.02
CA ARG A 119 12.29 23.03 -17.05
C ARG A 119 12.33 24.20 -16.07
N MET A 120 12.25 25.43 -16.58
CA MET A 120 12.20 26.64 -15.75
C MET A 120 11.04 26.60 -14.74
N TYR A 121 9.83 26.21 -15.16
CA TYR A 121 8.69 26.10 -14.23
C TYR A 121 8.90 25.00 -13.19
N CYS A 122 9.52 23.87 -13.56
CA CYS A 122 9.81 22.76 -12.65
C CYS A 122 10.88 23.12 -11.60
N ARG A 123 12.01 23.72 -12.04
CA ARG A 123 13.08 24.21 -11.14
C ARG A 123 12.57 25.22 -10.13
N ARG A 124 11.73 26.15 -10.60
CA ARG A 124 11.12 27.19 -9.77
C ARG A 124 9.95 26.71 -8.92
N MET A 125 9.53 25.45 -9.08
CA MET A 125 8.33 24.90 -8.45
C MET A 125 7.08 25.77 -8.70
N ASP A 126 6.97 26.38 -9.89
CA ASP A 126 5.86 27.29 -10.24
C ASP A 126 4.70 26.53 -10.89
N SER A 127 3.92 25.85 -10.03
CA SER A 127 2.72 25.11 -10.42
C SER A 127 1.71 25.97 -11.21
N LYS A 128 1.60 27.26 -10.85
CA LYS A 128 0.62 28.20 -11.43
C LYS A 128 1.06 28.72 -12.79
N GLY A 129 2.36 28.91 -12.99
CA GLY A 129 2.96 29.24 -14.28
C GLY A 129 2.88 28.06 -15.24
N LEU A 130 3.20 26.86 -14.76
CA LEU A 130 3.08 25.62 -15.53
C LEU A 130 1.65 25.39 -16.04
N ASP A 131 0.65 25.50 -15.15
CA ASP A 131 -0.77 25.37 -15.50
C ASP A 131 -1.19 26.37 -16.59
N ARG A 132 -0.81 27.65 -16.46
CA ARG A 132 -1.08 28.69 -17.47
C ARG A 132 -0.39 28.41 -18.80
N PHE A 133 0.86 27.95 -18.76
CA PHE A 133 1.64 27.62 -19.95
C PHE A 133 1.02 26.45 -20.72
N LEU A 134 0.63 25.39 -20.02
CA LEU A 134 0.00 24.22 -20.64
C LEU A 134 -1.32 24.59 -21.32
N LEU A 135 -2.17 25.39 -20.67
CA LEU A 135 -3.43 25.85 -21.24
C LEU A 135 -3.23 26.60 -22.57
N GLY A 136 -2.14 27.36 -22.72
CA GLY A 136 -1.79 28.07 -23.95
C GLY A 136 -1.26 27.18 -25.08
N ARG A 137 -0.81 25.95 -24.79
CA ARG A 137 -0.07 25.07 -25.74
C ARG A 137 -0.78 23.76 -26.05
N ARG A 138 -2.10 23.68 -25.84
CA ARG A 138 -2.91 22.46 -25.98
C ARG A 138 -2.72 21.69 -27.30
N LYS A 139 -2.48 22.39 -28.41
CA LYS A 139 -2.33 21.78 -29.75
C LYS A 139 -1.05 20.94 -29.89
N GLU A 140 -0.06 21.10 -29.01
CA GLU A 140 1.26 20.44 -29.05
C GLU A 140 1.35 19.18 -28.14
N SER A 141 0.20 18.57 -27.84
CA SER A 141 0.03 17.54 -26.78
C SER A 141 0.96 16.31 -26.86
N ALA A 142 1.40 15.91 -28.06
CA ALA A 142 2.23 14.72 -28.23
C ALA A 142 3.67 14.94 -27.71
N VAL A 143 4.26 16.09 -28.02
CA VAL A 143 5.62 16.47 -27.62
C VAL A 143 5.64 16.87 -26.14
N LEU A 144 4.60 17.57 -25.68
CA LEU A 144 4.46 18.04 -24.30
C LEU A 144 4.64 16.93 -23.26
N ARG A 145 4.14 15.71 -23.50
CA ARG A 145 4.23 14.64 -22.49
C ARG A 145 5.67 14.23 -22.17
N ALA A 146 6.48 14.04 -23.21
CA ALA A 146 7.89 13.64 -23.05
C ALA A 146 8.70 14.78 -22.42
N GLU A 147 8.43 16.02 -22.85
CA GLU A 147 9.10 17.20 -22.33
C GLU A 147 8.72 17.51 -20.87
N ILE A 148 7.46 17.31 -20.47
CA ILE A 148 7.03 17.47 -19.07
C ILE A 148 7.70 16.41 -18.20
N ALA A 149 7.79 15.16 -18.65
CA ALA A 149 8.46 14.10 -17.90
C ALA A 149 9.97 14.42 -17.73
N ALA A 150 10.63 14.88 -18.79
CA ALA A 150 12.03 15.31 -18.71
C ALA A 150 12.23 16.53 -17.81
N ALA A 151 11.31 17.51 -17.86
CA ALA A 151 11.36 18.70 -17.02
C ALA A 151 11.07 18.40 -15.54
N ALA A 152 10.21 17.43 -15.25
CA ALA A 152 9.88 17.02 -13.88
C ALA A 152 11.10 16.48 -13.12
N GLU A 153 12.09 15.90 -13.81
CA GLU A 153 13.37 15.48 -13.20
C GLU A 153 14.18 16.67 -12.66
N GLU A 154 13.94 17.87 -13.17
CA GLU A 154 14.60 19.09 -12.67
C GLU A 154 13.78 19.79 -11.56
N ALA A 155 12.61 19.26 -11.20
CA ALA A 155 11.90 19.72 -10.03
C ALA A 155 12.57 19.19 -8.75
N VAL A 156 12.61 20.03 -7.71
CA VAL A 156 13.06 19.63 -6.37
C VAL A 156 12.09 18.62 -5.76
N ASP A 157 10.78 18.81 -5.96
CA ASP A 157 9.73 17.90 -5.51
C ASP A 157 8.62 17.79 -6.57
N ALA A 158 8.88 17.02 -7.64
CA ALA A 158 7.91 16.80 -8.71
C ALA A 158 6.57 16.26 -8.16
N ALA A 159 6.63 15.35 -7.19
CA ALA A 159 5.45 14.72 -6.61
C ALA A 159 4.61 15.70 -5.80
N GLY A 160 5.24 16.57 -5.01
CA GLY A 160 4.57 17.66 -4.29
C GLY A 160 3.96 18.69 -5.24
N MET A 161 4.65 19.03 -6.33
CA MET A 161 4.13 19.94 -7.35
C MET A 161 2.88 19.38 -8.05
N VAL A 162 2.87 18.08 -8.37
CA VAL A 162 1.68 17.41 -8.93
C VAL A 162 0.50 17.50 -7.96
N VAL A 163 0.72 17.27 -6.66
CA VAL A 163 -0.33 17.39 -5.64
C VAL A 163 -0.87 18.81 -5.59
N GLU A 164 -0.03 19.84 -5.67
CA GLU A 164 -0.46 21.24 -5.70
C GLU A 164 -1.32 21.57 -6.94
N VAL A 165 -0.94 21.06 -8.12
CA VAL A 165 -1.73 21.20 -9.35
C VAL A 165 -3.10 20.53 -9.20
N VAL A 166 -3.15 19.36 -8.57
CA VAL A 166 -4.40 18.63 -8.31
C VAL A 166 -5.27 19.33 -7.27
N GLU A 167 -4.70 19.79 -6.15
CA GLU A 167 -5.41 20.55 -5.10
C GLU A 167 -6.13 21.76 -5.70
N LYS A 168 -5.41 22.57 -6.48
CA LYS A 168 -5.96 23.75 -7.15
C LYS A 168 -7.07 23.38 -8.15
N PHE A 169 -6.89 22.30 -8.91
CA PHE A 169 -7.93 21.82 -9.83
C PHE A 169 -9.21 21.43 -9.08
N VAL A 170 -9.09 20.68 -7.99
CA VAL A 170 -10.21 20.23 -7.17
C VAL A 170 -10.90 21.42 -6.50
N GLU A 171 -10.16 22.38 -5.96
CA GLU A 171 -10.71 23.63 -5.44
C GLU A 171 -11.55 24.38 -6.47
N MET A 172 -11.02 24.54 -7.68
CA MET A 172 -11.76 25.21 -8.75
C MET A 172 -13.04 24.47 -9.15
N LYS A 173 -13.06 23.13 -9.05
CA LYS A 173 -14.26 22.33 -9.25
C LYS A 173 -15.29 22.56 -8.15
N VAL A 174 -14.85 22.59 -6.88
CA VAL A 174 -15.70 22.85 -5.72
C VAL A 174 -16.36 24.23 -5.82
N GLU A 175 -15.62 25.22 -6.30
CA GLU A 175 -16.10 26.58 -6.53
C GLU A 175 -17.01 26.72 -7.77
N GLY A 176 -17.17 25.67 -8.58
CA GLY A 176 -17.99 25.72 -9.79
C GLY A 176 -17.43 26.63 -10.89
N LYS A 177 -16.10 26.83 -10.95
CA LYS A 177 -15.46 27.66 -11.97
C LYS A 177 -15.66 27.09 -13.38
N SER A 178 -15.75 27.97 -14.39
CA SER A 178 -15.83 27.59 -15.80
C SER A 178 -14.48 27.12 -16.36
N GLY A 179 -14.49 26.52 -17.57
CA GLY A 179 -13.26 26.08 -18.25
C GLY A 179 -12.68 24.75 -17.75
N MET A 180 -13.47 23.91 -17.08
CA MET A 180 -12.98 22.65 -16.50
C MET A 180 -12.47 21.64 -17.52
N ALA A 181 -12.93 21.69 -18.77
CA ALA A 181 -12.43 20.78 -19.80
C ALA A 181 -10.94 21.00 -20.08
N ASP A 182 -10.51 22.26 -20.21
CA ASP A 182 -9.12 22.60 -20.52
C ASP A 182 -8.21 22.38 -19.31
N ARG A 183 -8.71 22.69 -18.11
CA ARG A 183 -8.00 22.42 -16.85
C ARG A 183 -7.84 20.93 -16.59
N ARG A 184 -8.89 20.13 -16.82
CA ARG A 184 -8.81 18.66 -16.73
C ARG A 184 -7.74 18.12 -17.69
N TRP A 185 -7.65 18.66 -18.91
CA TRP A 185 -6.60 18.27 -19.84
C TRP A 185 -5.20 18.63 -19.33
N ALA A 186 -4.97 19.86 -18.86
CA ALA A 186 -3.66 20.30 -18.36
C ALA A 186 -3.20 19.49 -17.14
N VAL A 187 -4.09 19.32 -16.15
CA VAL A 187 -3.84 18.51 -14.94
C VAL A 187 -3.59 17.05 -15.32
N GLY A 188 -4.37 16.51 -16.27
CA GLY A 188 -4.18 15.17 -16.78
C GLY A 188 -2.82 14.95 -17.44
N MET A 189 -2.32 15.94 -18.17
CA MET A 189 -0.98 15.90 -18.76
C MET A 189 0.12 15.85 -17.70
N VAL A 190 0.00 16.67 -16.65
CA VAL A 190 0.95 16.69 -15.52
C VAL A 190 0.95 15.35 -14.78
N ILE A 191 -0.24 14.84 -14.41
CA ILE A 191 -0.36 13.53 -13.74
C ILE A 191 0.22 12.41 -14.62
N GLN A 192 -0.12 12.37 -15.91
CA GLN A 192 0.36 11.34 -16.82
C GLN A 192 1.88 11.34 -17.00
N ALA A 193 2.51 12.51 -16.99
CA ALA A 193 3.94 12.66 -17.20
C ALA A 193 4.75 12.43 -15.92
N ALA A 194 4.26 12.88 -14.76
CA ALA A 194 5.02 12.89 -13.50
C ALA A 194 4.63 11.78 -12.52
N VAL A 195 3.52 11.07 -12.74
CA VAL A 195 3.05 10.00 -11.85
C VAL A 195 3.11 8.66 -12.57
N PRO A 196 4.23 7.90 -12.48
CA PRO A 196 4.32 6.57 -13.06
C PRO A 196 3.28 5.62 -12.44
N VAL A 197 2.65 4.82 -13.31
CA VAL A 197 1.80 3.69 -12.93
C VAL A 197 2.66 2.43 -13.02
N VAL A 198 3.03 1.84 -11.89
CA VAL A 198 3.83 0.60 -11.83
C VAL A 198 3.13 -0.40 -10.92
N GLU A 199 3.18 -1.68 -11.27
CA GLU A 199 2.68 -2.76 -10.41
C GLU A 199 3.56 -2.87 -9.15
N GLY A 200 2.93 -2.88 -7.97
CA GLY A 200 3.64 -3.07 -6.69
C GLY A 200 4.39 -1.84 -6.15
N GLY A 201 4.31 -0.66 -6.80
CA GLY A 201 4.93 0.56 -6.28
C GLY A 201 4.51 1.83 -7.01
N GLY A 202 4.35 2.91 -6.24
CA GLY A 202 4.08 4.27 -6.72
C GLY A 202 5.28 5.20 -6.55
N VAL A 203 5.06 6.49 -6.71
CA VAL A 203 6.06 7.54 -6.44
C VAL A 203 6.53 7.45 -5.00
N VAL A 204 7.85 7.46 -4.80
CA VAL A 204 8.45 7.55 -3.47
C VAL A 204 8.31 8.99 -2.99
N VAL A 205 7.41 9.20 -2.03
CA VAL A 205 7.07 10.53 -1.50
C VAL A 205 7.20 10.57 0.01
N ALA A 206 7.52 11.75 0.54
CA ALA A 206 7.45 12.03 1.97
C ALA A 206 6.02 11.77 2.50
N ARG A 207 5.92 11.37 3.77
CA ARG A 207 4.61 11.10 4.41
C ARG A 207 3.68 12.31 4.32
N SER A 208 4.21 13.53 4.52
CA SER A 208 3.44 14.77 4.41
C SER A 208 2.81 14.96 3.02
N VAL A 209 3.57 14.69 1.95
CA VAL A 209 3.08 14.77 0.57
C VAL A 209 2.03 13.69 0.28
N ARG A 210 2.23 12.47 0.80
CA ARG A 210 1.22 11.40 0.69
C ARG A 210 -0.09 11.76 1.38
N GLU A 211 -0.04 12.32 2.58
CA GLU A 211 -1.25 12.75 3.30
C GLU A 211 -1.96 13.89 2.57
N ARG A 212 -1.22 14.87 2.03
CA ARG A 212 -1.79 15.92 1.18
C ARG A 212 -2.49 15.35 -0.05
N ALA A 213 -1.84 14.41 -0.74
CA ALA A 213 -2.43 13.72 -1.89
C ALA A 213 -3.72 12.98 -1.48
N ALA A 214 -3.73 12.30 -0.33
CA ALA A 214 -4.92 11.63 0.18
C ALA A 214 -6.09 12.61 0.39
N VAL A 215 -5.83 13.73 1.06
CA VAL A 215 -6.85 14.78 1.29
C VAL A 215 -7.38 15.33 -0.03
N ALA A 216 -6.49 15.64 -0.98
CA ALA A 216 -6.87 16.17 -2.28
C ALA A 216 -7.72 15.18 -3.09
N VAL A 217 -7.34 13.90 -3.11
CA VAL A 217 -8.05 12.85 -3.86
C VAL A 217 -9.39 12.50 -3.20
N GLU A 218 -9.50 12.49 -1.88
CA GLU A 218 -10.78 12.34 -1.18
C GLU A 218 -11.74 13.48 -1.48
N LYS A 219 -11.25 14.72 -1.44
CA LYS A 219 -12.03 15.89 -1.85
C LYS A 219 -12.45 15.80 -3.31
N TRP A 220 -11.56 15.32 -4.18
CA TRP A 220 -11.85 15.10 -5.59
C TRP A 220 -12.99 14.10 -5.77
N LYS A 221 -12.94 12.94 -5.10
CA LYS A 221 -14.01 11.92 -5.13
C LYS A 221 -15.40 12.54 -4.89
N GLY A 222 -15.52 13.47 -3.94
CA GLY A 222 -16.78 14.15 -3.63
C GLY A 222 -17.31 15.10 -4.71
N VAL A 223 -16.45 15.57 -5.62
CA VAL A 223 -16.82 16.48 -6.73
C VAL A 223 -16.66 15.86 -8.12
N MET A 224 -16.33 14.57 -8.19
CA MET A 224 -16.36 13.80 -9.42
C MET A 224 -17.80 13.73 -9.95
N GLY A 225 -17.98 13.95 -11.24
CA GLY A 225 -19.30 13.89 -11.89
C GLY A 225 -20.19 15.15 -11.77
N GLY A 226 -19.85 16.11 -10.90
CA GLY A 226 -20.61 17.36 -10.72
C GLY A 226 -20.42 18.44 -11.80
N GLY A 227 -19.91 18.10 -12.99
CA GLY A 227 -19.50 19.07 -14.00
C GLY A 227 -19.73 18.58 -15.43
N GLY A 228 -21.00 18.63 -15.86
CA GLY A 228 -21.39 18.63 -17.28
C GLY A 228 -20.98 17.40 -18.10
N GLY A 229 -21.36 16.20 -17.66
CA GLY A 229 -21.33 15.00 -18.49
C GLY A 229 -22.70 14.73 -19.11
N GLU A 230 -22.82 14.91 -20.43
CA GLU A 230 -23.90 14.31 -21.22
C GLU A 230 -23.67 12.79 -21.27
N GLY A 231 -24.66 12.02 -20.82
CA GLY A 231 -24.67 10.55 -20.94
C GLY A 231 -24.96 9.85 -19.61
N GLY A 232 -26.01 9.03 -19.59
CA GLY A 232 -26.45 8.28 -18.40
C GLY A 232 -25.36 7.36 -17.84
N GLY A 233 -24.92 7.65 -16.62
CA GLY A 233 -23.83 7.01 -15.88
C GLY A 233 -23.53 7.79 -14.60
N SER A 234 -22.41 7.52 -13.92
CA SER A 234 -22.00 8.21 -12.67
C SER A 234 -21.79 9.73 -12.79
N GLY A 235 -21.98 10.31 -13.99
CA GLY A 235 -21.66 11.68 -14.35
C GLY A 235 -20.15 11.93 -14.54
N VAL A 236 -19.30 10.96 -14.16
CA VAL A 236 -17.84 11.06 -14.25
C VAL A 236 -17.37 10.86 -15.69
N GLY A 237 -16.54 11.77 -16.20
CA GLY A 237 -15.91 11.58 -17.51
C GLY A 237 -14.75 10.58 -17.44
N ALA A 238 -14.63 9.69 -18.43
CA ALA A 238 -13.59 8.65 -18.48
C ALA A 238 -12.14 9.17 -18.29
N GLY A 239 -11.85 10.38 -18.79
CA GLY A 239 -10.54 11.02 -18.58
C GLY A 239 -10.29 11.39 -17.12
N GLU A 240 -11.31 11.88 -16.42
CA GLU A 240 -11.22 12.24 -15.00
C GLU A 240 -11.06 11.00 -14.12
N ALA A 241 -11.79 9.92 -14.43
CA ALA A 241 -11.62 8.64 -13.76
C ALA A 241 -10.20 8.07 -13.89
N THR A 242 -9.59 8.18 -15.08
CA THR A 242 -8.21 7.74 -15.33
C THR A 242 -7.23 8.51 -14.44
N MET A 243 -7.36 9.84 -14.40
CA MET A 243 -6.50 10.71 -13.60
C MET A 243 -6.64 10.43 -12.10
N PHE A 244 -7.87 10.27 -11.62
CA PHE A 244 -8.17 9.92 -10.24
C PHE A 244 -7.50 8.61 -9.83
N LEU A 245 -7.72 7.55 -10.61
CA LEU A 245 -7.12 6.23 -10.33
C LEU A 245 -5.59 6.26 -10.41
N GLN A 246 -5.03 7.04 -11.34
CA GLN A 246 -3.58 7.23 -11.43
C GLN A 246 -3.00 7.91 -10.18
N MET A 247 -3.70 8.88 -9.59
CA MET A 247 -3.30 9.45 -8.29
C MET A 247 -3.41 8.42 -7.17
N VAL A 248 -4.48 7.62 -7.12
CA VAL A 248 -4.66 6.58 -6.10
C VAL A 248 -3.52 5.55 -6.16
N VAL A 249 -3.19 5.07 -7.36
CA VAL A 249 -2.08 4.13 -7.56
C VAL A 249 -0.74 4.80 -7.27
N GLY A 250 -0.49 5.94 -7.92
CA GLY A 250 0.80 6.61 -7.91
C GLY A 250 1.24 7.09 -6.53
N TYR A 251 0.32 7.43 -5.64
CA TYR A 251 0.65 7.85 -4.27
C TYR A 251 0.43 6.73 -3.23
N GLY A 252 0.12 5.51 -3.68
CA GLY A 252 -0.09 4.37 -2.79
C GLY A 252 -1.29 4.54 -1.86
N LEU A 253 -2.40 5.09 -2.37
CA LEU A 253 -3.59 5.45 -1.60
C LEU A 253 -4.69 4.40 -1.65
N LYS A 254 -4.44 3.22 -2.23
CA LYS A 254 -5.44 2.16 -2.39
C LYS A 254 -6.21 1.86 -1.11
N GLU A 255 -5.53 1.77 0.03
CA GLU A 255 -6.13 1.43 1.33
C GLU A 255 -7.04 2.53 1.91
N ARG A 256 -7.00 3.74 1.35
CA ARG A 256 -7.89 4.85 1.75
C ARG A 256 -9.29 4.73 1.14
N PHE A 257 -9.45 3.92 0.10
CA PHE A 257 -10.71 3.82 -0.65
C PHE A 257 -11.30 2.41 -0.57
N GLU A 258 -12.63 2.34 -0.60
CA GLU A 258 -13.36 1.08 -0.72
C GLU A 258 -13.00 0.35 -2.02
N GLU A 259 -12.65 -0.94 -1.92
CA GLU A 259 -12.26 -1.75 -3.09
C GLU A 259 -13.40 -1.80 -4.14
N GLU A 260 -14.65 -1.90 -3.70
CA GLU A 260 -15.83 -1.93 -4.56
C GLU A 260 -15.99 -0.64 -5.37
N TYR A 261 -15.73 0.51 -4.76
CA TYR A 261 -15.78 1.81 -5.44
C TYR A 261 -14.72 1.88 -6.56
N LEU A 262 -13.47 1.53 -6.25
CA LEU A 262 -12.39 1.52 -7.24
C LEU A 262 -12.67 0.53 -8.37
N ARG A 263 -13.18 -0.66 -8.04
CA ARG A 263 -13.58 -1.67 -9.02
C ARG A 263 -14.68 -1.18 -9.94
N LYS A 264 -15.74 -0.58 -9.40
CA LYS A 264 -16.84 -0.03 -10.20
C LYS A 264 -16.31 1.00 -11.20
N LEU A 265 -15.42 1.88 -10.75
CA LEU A 265 -14.83 2.91 -11.61
C LEU A 265 -13.97 2.31 -12.72
N VAL A 266 -13.20 1.25 -12.44
CA VAL A 266 -12.42 0.53 -13.45
C VAL A 266 -13.33 -0.16 -14.48
N VAL A 267 -14.40 -0.84 -14.02
CA VAL A 267 -15.34 -1.56 -14.89
C VAL A 267 -16.12 -0.58 -15.79
N GLU A 268 -16.57 0.55 -15.25
CA GLU A 268 -17.30 1.58 -16.00
C GLU A 268 -16.48 2.13 -17.18
N PHE A 269 -15.14 2.13 -17.07
CA PHE A 269 -14.24 2.67 -18.10
C PHE A 269 -13.28 1.62 -18.70
N ALA A 270 -13.63 0.33 -18.62
CA ALA A 270 -12.75 -0.79 -18.99
C ALA A 270 -12.24 -0.76 -20.44
N THR A 271 -12.96 -0.12 -21.37
CA THR A 271 -12.57 0.00 -22.79
C THR A 271 -11.39 0.96 -23.02
N ARG A 272 -10.97 1.71 -22.00
CA ARG A 272 -9.85 2.65 -22.10
C ARG A 272 -8.51 1.94 -21.99
N ARG A 273 -7.60 2.26 -22.92
CA ARG A 273 -6.25 1.67 -23.00
C ARG A 273 -5.48 1.65 -21.67
N ASP A 274 -5.58 2.73 -20.90
CA ASP A 274 -4.79 2.89 -19.68
C ASP A 274 -5.45 2.24 -18.44
N MET A 275 -6.74 1.87 -18.53
CA MET A 275 -7.48 1.28 -17.41
C MET A 275 -7.03 -0.13 -17.07
N ALA A 276 -6.67 -0.94 -18.06
CA ALA A 276 -6.12 -2.27 -17.81
C ALA A 276 -4.84 -2.19 -16.95
N LYS A 277 -3.95 -1.23 -17.25
CA LYS A 277 -2.72 -1.00 -16.50
C LYS A 277 -3.01 -0.52 -15.07
N LEU A 278 -3.96 0.40 -14.90
CA LEU A 278 -4.38 0.88 -13.59
C LEU A 278 -5.03 -0.24 -12.74
N ALA A 279 -5.84 -1.09 -13.36
CA ALA A 279 -6.48 -2.20 -12.68
C ALA A 279 -5.48 -3.23 -12.16
N MET A 280 -4.46 -3.55 -12.97
CA MET A 280 -3.36 -4.42 -12.56
C MET A 280 -2.58 -3.79 -11.39
N ALA A 281 -2.23 -2.50 -11.49
CA ALA A 281 -1.51 -1.79 -10.43
C ALA A 281 -2.32 -1.67 -9.12
N LEU A 282 -3.66 -1.66 -9.20
CA LEU A 282 -4.55 -1.74 -8.04
C LEU A 282 -4.70 -3.16 -7.47
N GLY A 283 -4.13 -4.19 -8.11
CA GLY A 283 -4.33 -5.59 -7.73
C GLY A 283 -5.77 -6.07 -7.95
N LEU A 284 -6.47 -5.48 -8.93
CA LEU A 284 -7.82 -5.87 -9.33
C LEU A 284 -7.83 -6.81 -10.54
N GLY A 285 -6.68 -7.01 -11.21
CA GLY A 285 -6.55 -7.82 -12.44
C GLY A 285 -7.25 -9.17 -12.40
N ASP A 286 -6.98 -9.98 -11.37
CA ASP A 286 -7.55 -11.33 -11.24
C ASP A 286 -9.00 -11.35 -10.73
N LYS A 287 -9.45 -10.24 -10.12
CA LYS A 287 -10.76 -10.17 -9.48
C LYS A 287 -11.87 -9.67 -10.40
N MET A 288 -11.56 -9.22 -11.63
CA MET A 288 -12.53 -8.62 -12.57
C MET A 288 -13.21 -9.63 -13.51
N LYS A 289 -13.35 -10.89 -13.09
CA LYS A 289 -14.17 -11.89 -13.78
C LYS A 289 -15.65 -11.73 -13.44
#